data_AF-A0A926HGL5-F1
#
_entry.id   AF-A0A926HGL5-F1
#
_cell.length_a   1.000
_cell.length_b   1.000
_cell.length_c   1.000
_cell.angle_alpha   90.00
_cell.angle_beta   90.00
_cell.angle_gamma   90.00
#
_symmetry.space_group_name_H-M   'P 1'
#
loop_
_entity.id
_entity.type
_entity.pdbx_description
1 polymer ?
#
loop_
_entity_poly.entity_id
_entity_poly.type
_entity_poly.pdbx_seq_one_letter_code
_entity_poly.pdbx_strand_id
1 'polypeptide(L)' 'KQAQDRPVERFGSLQEVREAAERDYILRKLDEAGGNITRTAELLGLERSNLYRKMRTLGIAPRES' A
#
# COMPACT_ATOMS: atom_id res chain seq x y z
N LYS A 1 -17.72 -34.29 18.35
CA LYS A 1 -17.25 -33.26 19.31
C LYS A 1 -16.89 -32.02 18.50
N GLN A 2 -17.73 -30.99 18.56
CA GLN A 2 -17.50 -29.71 17.90
C GLN A 2 -16.32 -29.01 18.60
N ALA A 3 -15.20 -28.88 17.88
CA ALA A 3 -14.12 -27.98 18.25
C ALA A 3 -14.23 -26.74 17.37
N GLN A 4 -15.18 -25.90 17.75
CA GLN A 4 -15.12 -24.44 17.73
C GLN A 4 -14.44 -23.77 16.53
N ASP A 5 -15.29 -23.33 15.60
CA ASP A 5 -15.10 -22.16 14.77
C ASP A 5 -14.67 -20.97 15.67
N ARG A 6 -13.39 -20.62 15.62
CA ARG A 6 -12.86 -19.37 16.17
C ARG A 6 -12.33 -18.57 15.00
N PRO A 7 -13.03 -17.53 14.50
CA PRO A 7 -12.42 -16.58 13.58
C PRO A 7 -11.60 -15.60 14.41
N VAL A 8 -10.47 -16.05 14.94
CA VAL A 8 -9.57 -15.20 15.73
C VAL A 8 -8.45 -14.75 14.79
N GLU A 9 -8.44 -13.45 14.49
CA GLU A 9 -7.44 -12.69 13.71
C GLU A 9 -7.43 -12.93 12.18
N ARG A 10 -8.45 -12.48 11.46
CA ARG A 10 -8.40 -12.42 9.97
C ARG A 10 -7.57 -11.25 9.44
N PHE A 11 -7.23 -10.31 10.32
CA PHE A 11 -6.47 -9.12 10.04
C PHE A 11 -5.34 -9.06 11.07
N GLY A 12 -4.13 -8.70 10.64
CA GLY A 12 -3.02 -8.45 11.57
C GLY A 12 -3.30 -7.24 12.48
N SER A 13 -2.28 -6.78 13.19
CA SER A 13 -2.34 -5.55 13.99
C SER A 13 -2.94 -4.36 13.20
N LEU A 14 -3.50 -3.37 13.91
CA LEU A 14 -4.04 -2.16 13.28
C LEU A 14 -3.01 -1.48 12.35
N GLN A 15 -1.73 -1.58 12.69
CA GLN A 15 -0.64 -1.11 11.85
C GLN A 15 -0.59 -1.86 10.52
N GLU A 16 -0.58 -3.20 10.54
CA GLU A 16 -0.55 -4.03 9.34
C GLU A 16 -1.77 -3.79 8.44
N VAL A 17 -2.96 -3.60 9.02
CA VAL A 17 -4.17 -3.27 8.26
C VAL A 17 -4.05 -1.93 7.54
N ARG A 18 -3.51 -0.92 8.23
CA ARG A 18 -3.29 0.42 7.64
C ARG A 18 -2.24 0.36 6.53
N GLU A 19 -1.14 -0.34 6.77
CA GLU A 19 -0.07 -0.53 5.78
C GLU A 19 -0.58 -1.27 4.54
N ALA A 20 -1.41 -2.32 4.72
CA ALA A 20 -2.01 -3.05 3.61
C ALA A 20 -2.95 -2.16 2.77
N ALA A 21 -3.83 -1.39 3.43
CA ALA A 21 -4.73 -0.46 2.74
C ALA A 21 -3.98 0.67 2.03
N GLU A 22 -2.96 1.24 2.68
CA GLU A 22 -2.12 2.27 2.09
C GLU A 22 -1.36 1.73 0.88
N ARG A 23 -0.81 0.52 0.97
CA ARG A 23 -0.12 -0.15 -0.13
C ARG A 23 -1.04 -0.37 -1.34
N ASP A 24 -2.24 -0.90 -1.13
CA ASP A 24 -3.22 -1.11 -2.20
C ASP A 24 -3.56 0.21 -2.89
N TYR A 25 -3.82 1.26 -2.10
CA TYR A 25 -4.17 2.57 -2.63
C TYR A 25 -3.04 3.18 -3.48
N ILE A 26 -1.79 3.10 -3.02
CA ILE A 26 -0.63 3.58 -3.77
C ILE A 26 -0.46 2.79 -5.08
N LEU A 27 -0.62 1.45 -5.05
CA LEU A 27 -0.53 0.62 -6.25
C LEU A 27 -1.59 0.98 -7.30
N ARG A 28 -2.83 1.23 -6.86
CA ARG A 28 -3.90 1.69 -7.76
C ARG A 28 -3.57 3.03 -8.41
N LYS A 29 -3.02 3.98 -7.64
CA LYS A 29 -2.60 5.29 -8.18
C LYS A 29 -1.40 5.19 -9.11
N LEU A 30 -0.47 4.27 -8.85
CA LEU A 30 0.63 3.98 -9.77
C LEU A 30 0.10 3.42 -11.09
N ASP A 31 -0.88 2.52 -11.06
CA ASP A 31 -1.52 1.97 -12.26
C ASP A 31 -2.25 3.07 -13.06
N GLU A 32 -3.07 3.90 -12.40
CA GLU A 32 -3.74 5.06 -12.99
C GLU A 32 -2.75 6.05 -13.65
N ALA A 33 -1.55 6.18 -13.07
CA ALA A 33 -0.47 7.04 -13.56
C ALA A 33 0.47 6.35 -14.58
N GLY A 34 0.19 5.10 -14.98
CA GLY A 34 1.04 4.34 -15.90
C GLY A 34 2.46 4.08 -15.36
N GLY A 35 2.62 3.98 -14.05
CA GLY A 35 3.91 3.82 -13.37
C GLY A 35 4.69 5.12 -13.15
N ASN A 36 4.15 6.28 -13.57
CA ASN A 36 4.83 7.56 -13.36
C ASN A 36 4.73 8.01 -11.89
N ILE A 37 5.86 7.93 -11.18
CA ILE A 37 5.93 8.25 -9.75
C ILE A 37 5.65 9.73 -9.47
N THR A 38 6.11 10.65 -10.32
CA THR A 38 5.84 12.09 -10.14
C THR A 38 4.35 12.35 -10.25
N ARG A 39 3.70 11.80 -11.29
CA ARG A 39 2.25 11.94 -11.48
C ARG A 39 1.45 11.26 -10.36
N THR A 40 1.92 10.12 -9.88
CA THR A 40 1.30 9.43 -8.72
C THR A 40 1.36 10.29 -7.46
N ALA A 41 2.50 10.95 -7.21
CA ALA A 41 2.67 11.84 -6.06
C ALA A 41 1.70 13.04 -6.13
N GLU A 42 1.55 13.64 -7.31
CA GLU A 42 0.54 14.69 -7.57
C GLU A 42 -0.89 14.20 -7.29
N LEU A 43 -1.26 13.02 -7.81
CA LEU A 43 -2.60 12.42 -7.60
C LEU A 43 -2.90 12.13 -6.12
N LEU A 44 -1.86 11.80 -5.35
CA LEU A 44 -1.96 11.53 -3.91
C LEU A 44 -1.85 12.80 -3.05
N GLY A 45 -1.50 13.96 -3.63
CA GLY A 45 -1.21 15.18 -2.89
C GLY A 45 0.02 15.06 -1.99
N LEU A 46 0.99 14.24 -2.40
CA LEU A 46 2.22 13.96 -1.65
C LEU A 46 3.43 14.54 -2.36
N GLU A 47 4.42 14.97 -1.58
CA GLU A 47 5.76 15.18 -2.08
C GLU A 47 6.33 13.87 -2.65
N ARG A 48 7.02 13.95 -3.80
CA ARG A 48 7.61 12.79 -4.48
C ARG A 48 8.55 12.00 -3.55
N SER A 49 9.34 12.68 -2.73
CA SER A 49 10.26 12.07 -1.76
C SER A 49 9.53 11.29 -0.65
N ASN A 50 8.36 11.78 -0.22
CA ASN A 50 7.51 11.10 0.75
C ASN A 50 6.89 9.84 0.15
N LEU A 51 6.42 9.91 -1.10
CA LEU A 51 5.91 8.75 -1.81
C LEU A 51 6.99 7.67 -1.96
N TYR A 52 8.22 8.03 -2.34
CA TYR A 52 9.34 7.10 -2.42
C TYR A 52 9.63 6.39 -1.10
N ARG A 53 9.63 7.13 0.03
CA ARG A 53 9.83 6.54 1.35
C ARG A 53 8.72 5.57 1.70
N LYS A 54 7.45 5.94 1.46
CA LYS A 54 6.29 5.07 1.67
C LYS A 54 6.37 3.80 0.82
N MET A 55 6.68 3.93 -0.47
CA MET A 55 6.87 2.79 -1.36
C MET A 55 7.94 1.83 -0.83
N ARG A 56 9.09 2.35 -0.36
CA ARG A 56 10.15 1.53 0.23
C ARG A 56 9.70 0.79 1.49
N THR A 57 9.02 1.48 2.40
CA THR A 57 8.51 0.89 3.65
C THR A 57 7.44 -0.17 3.38
N LEU A 58 6.57 0.06 2.40
CA LEU A 58 5.46 -0.83 2.03
C LEU A 58 5.85 -1.93 1.04
N GLY A 59 7.14 -2.05 0.69
CA GLY A 59 7.63 -3.06 -0.25
C GLY A 59 7.09 -2.91 -1.67
N ILE A 60 6.82 -1.67 -2.11
CA ILE A 60 6.42 -1.35 -3.48
C ILE A 60 7.68 -1.03 -4.27
N ALA A 61 8.01 -1.90 -5.24
CA ALA A 61 9.11 -1.65 -6.15
C ALA A 61 8.70 -0.57 -7.18
N PRO A 62 9.53 0.46 -7.41
CA PRO A 62 9.34 1.30 -8.58
C PRO A 62 9.48 0.43 -9.84
N ARG A 63 8.57 0.59 -10.80
CA ARG A 63 8.80 0.03 -12.13
C ARG A 63 9.93 0.84 -12.75
N GLU A 64 11.13 0.27 -12.77
CA GLU A 64 12.24 0.82 -13.53
C GLU A 64 11.82 0.82 -15.01
N SER A 65 11.83 2.01 -15.60
CA SER A 65 11.70 2.21 -17.05
C SER A 65 13.09 2.24 -17.66
#